data_AF-D0SKB7-F1
#
_entry.id   AF-D0SKB7-F1
#
_cell.length_a   1.000
_cell.length_b   1.000
_cell.length_c   1.000
_cell.angle_alpha   90.00
_cell.angle_beta   90.00
_cell.angle_gamma   90.00
#
_symmetry.space_group_name_H-M   'P 1'
#
loop_
_entity.id
_entity.type
_entity.pdbx_description
1 polymer ?
#
loop_
_entity_poly.entity_id
_entity_poly.type
_entity_poly.pdbx_seq_one_letter_code
_entity_poly.pdbx_strand_id
1 'polypeptide(L)'
;MSHLHHDKKILNRVKRIQGQITAVEKSLTDPESSCIEVLQQVAAVKGAVNGLMNQLIEQHLKEHVLKDAEHINEEEIQKFLALLQRYL
;
A
#
# COMPACT_ATOMS: atom_id res chain seq x y z
N MET A 1 7.11 -18.70 -3.76
CA MET A 1 6.10 -18.35 -2.74
C MET A 1 6.21 -16.87 -2.41
N SER A 2 5.11 -16.17 -2.12
CA SER A 2 5.15 -14.74 -1.75
C SER A 2 5.92 -14.57 -0.43
N HIS A 3 6.95 -13.71 -0.43
CA HIS A 3 7.71 -13.38 0.78
C HIS A 3 6.88 -12.64 1.84
N LEU A 4 5.66 -12.20 1.49
CA LEU A 4 4.77 -11.43 2.35
C LEU A 4 4.02 -12.26 3.40
N HIS A 5 3.98 -13.60 3.27
CA HIS A 5 3.12 -14.48 4.09
C HIS A 5 3.34 -14.37 5.62
N HIS A 6 4.51 -13.88 6.06
CA HIS A 6 4.83 -13.72 7.49
C HIS A 6 5.17 -12.27 7.88
N ASP A 7 4.97 -11.29 7.00
CA ASP A 7 5.30 -9.89 7.33
C ASP A 7 4.20 -9.25 8.19
N LYS A 8 4.37 -9.39 9.51
CA LYS A 8 3.50 -8.77 10.53
C LYS A 8 3.43 -7.24 10.39
N LYS A 9 4.47 -6.57 9.86
CA LYS A 9 4.46 -5.11 9.69
C LYS A 9 3.52 -4.71 8.56
N ILE A 10 3.56 -5.42 7.43
CA ILE A 10 2.63 -5.21 6.31
C ILE A 10 1.20 -5.48 6.77
N LEU A 11 0.96 -6.59 7.47
CA LEU A 11 -0.38 -6.91 7.99
C LEU A 11 -0.90 -5.81 8.95
N ASN A 12 -0.06 -5.30 9.85
CA ASN A 12 -0.45 -4.22 10.76
C ASN A 12 -0.77 -2.92 10.02
N ARG A 13 -0.07 -2.60 8.93
CA ARG A 13 -0.40 -1.43 8.10
C ARG A 13 -1.77 -1.59 7.42
N VAL A 14 -2.06 -2.77 6.88
CA VAL A 14 -3.37 -3.06 6.28
C VAL A 14 -4.48 -2.91 7.32
N LYS A 15 -4.32 -3.48 8.52
CA LYS A 15 -5.28 -3.31 9.63
C LYS A 15 -5.49 -1.85 10.02
N ARG A 16 -4.43 -1.04 10.02
CA ARG A 16 -4.54 0.40 10.29
C ARG A 16 -5.34 1.13 9.19
N ILE A 17 -5.08 0.83 7.92
CA ILE A 17 -5.83 1.40 6.79
C ILE A 17 -7.31 1.00 6.89
N GLN A 18 -7.60 -0.26 7.24
CA GLN A 18 -8.97 -0.71 7.48
C GLN A 18 -9.66 0.12 8.55
N GLY A 19 -9.00 0.39 9.69
CA GLY A 19 -9.54 1.26 10.73
C GLY A 19 -9.78 2.71 10.25
N GLN A 20 -8.92 3.24 9.39
CA GLN A 20 -9.13 4.56 8.78
C GLN A 20 -10.35 4.58 7.86
N ILE A 21 -10.56 3.54 7.04
CA ILE A 21 -11.76 3.41 6.19
C ILE A 21 -13.03 3.34 7.05
N THR A 22 -13.03 2.54 8.12
CA THR A 22 -14.17 2.48 9.05
C THR A 22 -14.43 3.83 9.73
N ALA A 23 -13.39 4.64 9.97
CA ALA A 23 -13.59 6.00 10.50
C ALA A 23 -14.25 6.93 9.46
N VAL A 24 -13.85 6.85 8.19
CA VAL A 24 -14.51 7.61 7.10
C VAL A 24 -15.98 7.23 7.00
N GLU A 25 -16.30 5.94 7.02
CA GLU A 25 -17.69 5.45 6.98
C GLU A 25 -18.53 6.05 8.11
N LYS A 26 -18.00 6.05 9.34
CA LYS A 26 -18.68 6.66 10.50
C LYS A 26 -18.92 8.15 10.30
N SER A 27 -17.90 8.91 9.89
CA SER A 27 -18.04 10.35 9.65
C SER A 27 -19.00 10.68 8.52
N LEU A 28 -19.17 9.80 7.51
CA LEU A 28 -20.18 10.01 6.47
C LEU A 28 -21.63 9.83 6.95
N THR A 29 -21.84 9.05 8.01
CA THR A 29 -23.17 8.78 8.60
C THR A 29 -23.50 9.68 9.78
N ASP A 30 -22.54 10.50 10.23
CA ASP A 30 -22.67 11.39 11.38
C ASP A 30 -23.09 12.80 10.92
N PRO A 31 -24.28 13.29 11.32
CA PRO A 31 -24.76 14.63 10.95
C PRO A 31 -23.86 15.78 11.42
N GLU A 32 -23.06 15.57 12.47
CA GLU A 32 -22.18 16.60 13.03
C GLU A 32 -20.81 16.66 12.34
N SER A 33 -20.47 15.66 11.51
CA SER A 33 -19.19 15.61 10.81
C SER A 33 -19.16 16.61 9.65
N SER A 34 -18.10 17.42 9.58
CA SER A 34 -17.93 18.37 8.49
C SER A 34 -17.36 17.73 7.22
N CYS A 35 -17.71 18.27 6.05
CA CYS A 35 -17.13 17.81 4.78
C CYS A 35 -15.60 17.92 4.76
N ILE A 36 -15.03 18.92 5.44
CA ILE A 36 -13.58 19.13 5.51
C ILE A 36 -12.91 18.00 6.29
N GLU A 37 -13.49 17.57 7.41
CA GLU A 37 -12.95 16.45 8.20
C GLU A 37 -12.97 15.14 7.41
N VAL A 38 -14.07 14.85 6.71
CA VAL A 38 -14.17 13.67 5.84
C VAL A 38 -13.10 13.72 4.74
N LEU A 39 -12.90 14.88 4.09
CA LEU A 39 -11.84 15.05 3.09
C LEU A 39 -10.44 14.82 3.67
N GLN A 40 -10.17 15.30 4.88
CA GLN A 40 -8.89 15.07 5.57
C GLN A 40 -8.68 13.59 5.90
N GLN A 41 -9.71 12.88 6.36
CA GLN A 41 -9.63 11.44 6.63
C GLN A 41 -9.35 10.65 5.34
N VAL A 42 -10.05 10.96 4.25
CA VAL A 42 -9.81 10.34 2.93
C VAL A 42 -8.39 10.64 2.43
N ALA A 43 -7.89 11.86 2.60
CA ALA A 43 -6.51 12.21 2.27
C ALA A 43 -5.50 11.40 3.09
N ALA A 44 -5.77 11.18 4.38
CA ALA A 44 -4.94 10.35 5.25
C ALA A 44 -4.93 8.87 4.81
N VAL A 45 -6.08 8.32 4.40
CA VAL A 45 -6.17 6.98 3.81
C VAL A 45 -5.33 6.89 2.54
N LYS A 46 -5.47 7.86 1.62
CA LYS A 46 -4.67 7.91 0.38
C LYS A 46 -3.17 7.89 0.69
N GLY A 47 -2.72 8.72 1.64
CA GLY A 47 -1.32 8.74 2.08
C GLY A 47 -0.86 7.40 2.67
N ALA A 48 -1.70 6.75 3.48
CA ALA A 48 -1.39 5.45 4.07
C ALA A 48 -1.29 4.33 3.03
N VAL A 49 -2.18 4.32 2.05
CA VAL A 49 -2.16 3.37 0.91
C VAL A 49 -0.91 3.57 0.06
N ASN A 50 -0.56 4.81 -0.27
CA ASN A 50 0.68 5.11 -1.00
C ASN A 50 1.93 4.66 -0.23
N GLY A 51 1.97 4.89 1.09
CA GLY A 51 3.05 4.41 1.93
C GLY A 51 3.16 2.88 1.98
N LEU A 52 2.03 2.16 1.96
CA LEU A 52 2.02 0.70 1.86
C LEU A 52 2.53 0.24 0.49
N MET A 53 2.10 0.88 -0.59
CA MET A 53 2.54 0.58 -1.96
C MET A 53 4.08 0.69 -2.07
N ASN A 54 4.65 1.81 -1.61
CA ASN A 54 6.09 2.03 -1.64
C ASN A 54 6.87 0.95 -0.88
N GLN A 55 6.36 0.50 0.28
CA GLN A 55 7.02 -0.55 1.04
C GLN A 55 6.97 -1.90 0.31
N LEU A 56 5.84 -2.25 -0.30
CA LEU A 56 5.69 -3.50 -1.07
C LEU A 56 6.60 -3.51 -2.31
N ILE A 57 6.71 -2.36 -2.99
CA ILE A 57 7.66 -2.13 -4.08
C ILE A 57 9.09 -2.40 -3.63
N GLU A 58 9.52 -1.76 -2.53
CA GLU A 58 10.87 -1.91 -2.01
C GLU A 58 11.18 -3.37 -1.64
N GLN A 59 10.25 -4.04 -0.96
CA GLN A 59 10.40 -5.45 -0.59
C GLN A 59 10.47 -6.36 -1.82
N HIS A 60 9.62 -6.14 -2.81
CA HIS A 60 9.63 -6.93 -4.05
C HIS A 60 10.94 -6.76 -4.82
N LEU A 61 11.43 -5.53 -4.98
CA LEU A 61 12.71 -5.27 -5.62
C LEU A 61 13.87 -5.97 -4.89
N LYS A 62 13.92 -5.89 -3.56
CA LYS A 62 14.99 -6.51 -2.77
C LYS A 62 14.97 -8.04 -2.81
N GLU A 63 13.78 -8.64 -2.72
CA GLU A 63 13.63 -10.08 -2.54
C GLU A 63 13.61 -10.87 -3.86
N HIS A 64 13.18 -10.24 -4.98
CA HIS A 64 13.00 -10.95 -6.25
C HIS A 64 13.83 -10.39 -7.41
N VAL A 65 14.16 -9.10 -7.40
CA VAL A 65 14.89 -8.48 -8.52
C VAL A 65 16.39 -8.34 -8.22
N LEU A 66 16.74 -7.91 -7.00
CA LEU A 66 18.12 -7.58 -6.60
C LEU A 66 18.79 -8.69 -5.78
N LYS A 67 18.12 -9.82 -5.59
CA LYS A 67 18.60 -10.90 -4.72
C LYS A 67 19.89 -11.54 -5.24
N ASP A 68 20.04 -11.64 -6.56
CA ASP A 68 21.26 -12.06 -7.24
C ASP A 68 21.74 -10.93 -8.16
N ALA A 69 22.65 -10.08 -7.65
CA ALA A 69 23.15 -8.91 -8.38
C ALA A 69 23.87 -9.23 -9.70
N GLU A 70 24.29 -10.49 -9.88
CA GLU A 70 24.94 -10.98 -11.11
C GLU A 70 23.94 -11.45 -12.17
N HIS A 71 22.70 -11.77 -11.80
CA HIS A 71 21.65 -12.24 -12.70
C HIS A 71 20.32 -11.55 -12.40
N ILE A 72 20.13 -10.38 -13.03
CA ILE A 72 18.89 -9.63 -12.93
C ILE A 72 17.79 -10.39 -13.71
N ASN A 73 16.68 -10.68 -13.05
CA ASN A 73 15.53 -11.30 -13.69
C ASN A 73 14.70 -10.26 -14.47
N GLU A 74 14.98 -10.13 -15.77
CA GLU A 74 14.30 -9.17 -16.66
C GLU A 74 12.78 -9.38 -16.76
N GLU A 75 12.30 -10.63 -16.67
CA GLU A 75 10.87 -10.95 -16.75
C GLU A 75 10.11 -10.44 -15.51
N GLU A 76 10.69 -10.60 -14.31
CA GLU A 76 10.16 -10.03 -13.07
C GLU A 76 10.14 -8.50 -13.12
N ILE A 77 11.20 -7.87 -13.64
CA ILE A 77 11.25 -6.41 -13.82
C ILE A 77 10.13 -5.93 -14.73
N GLN A 78 9.89 -6.57 -15.87
CA GLN A 78 8.83 -6.15 -16.79
C GLN A 78 7.45 -6.27 -16.15
N LYS A 79 7.17 -7.36 -15.43
CA LYS A 79 5.92 -7.53 -14.67
C LYS A 79 5.76 -6.43 -13.62
N PHE A 80 6.83 -6.10 -12.92
CA PHE A 80 6.85 -5.07 -11.90
C PHE A 80 6.64 -3.66 -12.48
N LEU A 81 7.34 -3.30 -13.56
CA LEU A 81 7.19 -2.01 -14.25
C LEU A 81 5.78 -1.82 -14.82
N ALA A 82 5.19 -2.87 -15.40
CA ALA A 82 3.81 -2.83 -15.90
C ALA A 82 2.80 -2.57 -14.77
N LEU A 83 3.04 -3.09 -13.56
CA LEU A 83 2.23 -2.78 -12.38
C LEU A 83 2.41 -1.32 -11.94
N LEU A 84 3.64 -0.80 -11.91
CA LEU A 84 3.89 0.60 -11.56
C LEU A 84 3.17 1.55 -12.53
N GLN A 85 3.31 1.35 -13.84
CA GLN A 85 2.68 2.21 -14.86
C GLN A 85 1.15 2.24 -14.79
N ARG A 86 0.53 1.19 -14.23
CA ARG A 86 -0.93 1.08 -14.15
C ARG A 86 -1.51 1.76 -12.92
N TYR A 87 -0.75 1.86 -11.83
CA TYR A 87 -1.28 2.21 -10.50
C TYR A 87 -0.56 3.38 -9.81
N LEU A 88 0.52 3.90 -10.40
CA LEU A 88 1.18 5.16 -10.02
C LEU A 88 0.99 6.20 -11.13
#